data_AF-A0A5C8FVA6-F1
#
_entry.id   AF-A0A5C8FVA6-F1
#
_cell.length_a   1.000
_cell.length_b   1.000
_cell.length_c   1.000
_cell.angle_alpha   90.00
_cell.angle_beta   90.00
_cell.angle_gamma   90.00
#
_symmetry.space_group_name_H-M   'P 1'
#
loop_
_entity.id
_entity.type
_entity.pdbx_description
1 polymer ?
#
loop_
_entity_poly.entity_id
_entity_poly.type
_entity_poly.pdbx_seq_one_letter_code
_entity_poly.pdbx_strand_id
1 'polypeptide(L)'
;MITTPNTNSFTCKIMGSKWAHYNLEHIHCFNINSIKKIAEITGFEILEIKPYFKILTIKYMNYIFKYNKRKFLSFIFSILEKIPILCNLQIPILAGEFLIILRKKGEII
;
A
#
# COMPACT_ATOMS: atom_id res chain seq x y z
N MET A 1 9.07 -9.04 9.30
CA MET A 1 8.80 -8.08 8.20
C MET A 1 7.31 -7.79 8.16
N ILE A 2 6.91 -6.54 8.03
CA ILE A 2 5.49 -6.13 7.93
C ILE A 2 5.33 -5.12 6.79
N THR A 3 4.26 -5.26 6.01
CA THR A 3 3.77 -4.22 5.09
C THR A 3 2.39 -3.80 5.54
N THR A 4 2.16 -2.49 5.70
CA THR A 4 0.84 -1.98 6.09
C THR A 4 0.67 -0.54 5.61
N PRO A 5 -0.58 -0.05 5.44
CA PRO A 5 -0.82 1.34 5.05
C PRO A 5 -0.22 2.32 6.06
N ASN A 6 0.32 3.43 5.55
CA ASN A 6 0.84 4.53 6.35
C ASN A 6 -0.08 5.75 6.25
N THR A 7 -0.77 6.10 7.33
CA THR A 7 -1.66 7.27 7.38
C THR A 7 -0.93 8.61 7.27
N ASN A 8 0.40 8.63 7.40
CA ASN A 8 1.22 9.82 7.15
C ASN A 8 1.79 9.88 5.72
N SER A 9 1.45 8.92 4.84
CA SER A 9 1.94 8.87 3.46
C SER A 9 1.44 10.04 2.60
N PHE A 10 2.18 10.34 1.53
CA PHE A 10 1.82 11.38 0.57
C PHE A 10 0.45 11.12 -0.08
N THR A 11 0.18 9.88 -0.50
CA THR A 11 -1.12 9.51 -1.10
C THR A 11 -2.26 9.59 -0.10
N CYS A 12 -2.06 9.19 1.16
CA CYS A 12 -3.06 9.40 2.21
C CYS A 12 -3.38 10.89 2.40
N LYS A 13 -2.35 11.75 2.46
CA LYS A 13 -2.55 13.21 2.63
C LYS A 13 -3.31 13.84 1.46
N ILE A 14 -3.03 13.41 0.22
CA ILE A 14 -3.74 13.92 -0.97
C ILE A 14 -5.18 13.41 -1.04
N MET A 15 -5.38 12.11 -0.80
CA MET A 15 -6.70 11.49 -0.97
C MET A 15 -7.61 11.71 0.24
N GLY A 16 -7.05 11.99 1.42
CA GLY A 16 -7.77 12.21 2.67
C GLY A 16 -8.73 11.06 2.97
N SER A 17 -9.99 11.40 3.26
CA SER A 17 -11.04 10.42 3.56
C SER A 17 -11.39 9.48 2.39
N LYS A 18 -10.93 9.78 1.17
CA LYS A 18 -11.16 8.95 -0.03
C LYS A 18 -10.01 7.98 -0.31
N TRP A 19 -8.98 7.94 0.55
CA TRP A 19 -7.85 7.05 0.39
C TRP A 19 -8.27 5.57 0.38
N ALA A 20 -7.79 4.79 -0.59
CA ALA A 20 -8.27 3.43 -0.83
C ALA A 20 -8.01 2.45 0.33
N HIS A 21 -7.06 2.78 1.21
CA HIS A 21 -6.76 1.99 2.39
C HIS A 21 -7.70 2.29 3.58
N TYR A 22 -8.59 3.27 3.50
CA TYR A 22 -9.67 3.40 4.47
C TYR A 22 -10.85 2.52 4.04
N ASN A 23 -10.85 1.28 4.53
CA ASN A 23 -11.85 0.27 4.26
C ASN A 23 -12.16 -0.54 5.54
N LEU A 24 -13.16 -1.42 5.47
CA LEU A 24 -13.61 -2.22 6.61
C LEU A 24 -12.62 -3.34 7.00
N GLU A 25 -11.71 -3.73 6.11
CA GLU A 25 -10.71 -4.78 6.37
C GLU A 25 -9.56 -4.25 7.23
N HIS A 26 -9.25 -2.96 7.14
CA HIS A 26 -8.21 -2.32 7.95
C HIS A 26 -8.77 -1.84 9.29
N ILE A 27 -8.88 -2.76 10.23
CA ILE A 27 -9.31 -2.49 11.61
C ILE A 27 -8.39 -1.47 12.30
N HIS A 28 -7.09 -1.52 11.98
CA HIS A 28 -6.09 -0.61 12.52
C HIS A 28 -5.43 0.22 11.42
N CYS A 29 -5.28 1.51 11.68
CA CYS A 29 -4.59 2.45 10.81
C CYS A 29 -3.25 2.84 11.43
N PHE A 30 -2.14 2.46 10.80
CA PHE A 30 -0.80 2.71 11.32
C PHE A 30 -0.13 3.91 10.65
N ASN A 31 0.82 4.51 11.36
CA ASN A 31 1.83 5.41 10.81
C ASN A 31 3.19 5.13 11.47
N ILE A 32 4.21 5.88 11.06
CA ILE A 32 5.59 5.71 11.55
C ILE A 32 5.65 5.83 13.08
N ASN A 33 4.88 6.74 13.68
CA ASN A 33 4.90 6.97 15.13
C ASN A 33 4.25 5.81 15.89
N SER A 34 3.11 5.29 15.41
CA SER A 34 2.46 4.13 16.03
C SER A 34 3.32 2.88 15.89
N ILE A 35 4.01 2.68 14.76
CA ILE A 35 4.93 1.55 14.55
C ILE A 35 6.12 1.63 15.50
N LYS A 36 6.72 2.81 15.66
CA LYS A 36 7.77 3.05 16.66
C LYS A 36 7.30 2.71 18.08
N LYS A 37 6.09 3.16 18.43
CA LYS A 37 5.53 2.90 19.76
C LYS A 37 5.26 1.41 19.99
N ILE A 38 4.70 0.71 19.00
CA ILE A 38 4.43 -0.73 19.09
C ILE A 38 5.74 -1.51 19.21
N ALA A 39 6.76 -1.19 18.40
CA ALA A 39 8.06 -1.85 18.49
C ALA A 39 8.68 -1.68 19.90
N GLU A 40 8.62 -0.47 20.46
CA GLU A 40 9.10 -0.17 21.80
C GLU A 40 8.44 -1.07 22.86
N ILE A 41 7.10 -1.09 22.92
CA ILE A 41 6.36 -1.82 23.96
C ILE A 41 6.41 -3.34 23.79
N THR A 42 6.69 -3.83 22.58
CA THR A 42 6.76 -5.27 22.27
C THR A 42 8.19 -5.83 22.33
N GLY A 43 9.19 -5.00 22.64
CA GLY A 43 10.59 -5.44 22.71
C GLY A 43 11.23 -5.69 21.35
N PHE A 44 10.74 -5.05 20.29
CA PHE A 44 11.35 -5.06 18.97
C PHE A 44 12.18 -3.80 18.73
N GLU A 45 13.17 -3.92 17.86
CA GLU A 45 13.88 -2.81 17.24
C GLU A 45 13.52 -2.71 15.77
N ILE A 46 13.43 -1.48 15.27
CA ILE A 46 13.16 -1.19 13.86
C ILE A 46 14.50 -1.08 13.15
N LEU A 47 14.74 -1.99 12.21
CA LEU A 47 15.94 -1.99 11.37
C LEU A 47 15.77 -1.09 10.15
N GLU A 48 14.57 -1.07 9.57
CA GLU A 48 14.28 -0.28 8.36
C GLU A 48 12.80 0.12 8.31
N ILE A 49 12.53 1.35 7.86
CA ILE A 49 11.20 1.78 7.38
C ILE A 49 11.41 2.48 6.05
N LYS A 50 10.69 2.04 5.01
CA LYS A 50 10.70 2.71 3.71
C LYS A 50 9.33 2.66 3.03
N PRO A 51 9.02 3.61 2.12
CA PRO A 51 7.85 3.51 1.27
C PRO A 51 7.85 2.19 0.50
N TYR A 52 6.67 1.58 0.35
CA TYR A 52 6.52 0.33 -0.38
C TYR A 52 5.75 0.55 -1.68
N PHE A 53 6.29 0.03 -2.78
CA PHE A 53 5.65 0.07 -4.10
C PHE A 53 5.00 -1.28 -4.37
N LYS A 54 3.69 -1.26 -4.66
CA LYS A 54 2.99 -2.44 -5.17
C LYS A 54 3.20 -2.54 -6.67
N ILE A 55 3.65 -3.69 -7.14
CA ILE A 55 3.73 -3.95 -8.57
C ILE A 55 2.37 -4.45 -9.04
N LEU A 56 1.65 -3.62 -9.80
CA LEU A 56 0.32 -3.92 -10.31
C LEU A 56 0.34 -3.95 -11.84
N THR A 57 -0.53 -4.75 -12.46
CA THR A 57 -0.73 -4.74 -13.92
C THR A 57 -1.91 -3.85 -14.31
N ILE A 58 -1.94 -3.36 -15.55
CA ILE A 58 -3.11 -2.65 -16.11
C ILE A 58 -4.38 -3.47 -15.94
N LYS A 59 -4.33 -4.77 -16.25
CA LYS A 59 -5.44 -5.71 -16.05
C LYS A 59 -5.93 -5.73 -14.61
N TYR A 60 -5.02 -5.83 -13.64
CA TYR A 60 -5.38 -5.87 -12.22
C TYR A 60 -5.93 -4.53 -11.72
N MET A 61 -5.34 -3.41 -12.15
CA MET A 61 -5.87 -2.08 -11.85
C MET A 61 -7.28 -1.90 -12.41
N ASN A 62 -7.56 -2.36 -13.64
CA ASN A 62 -8.90 -2.30 -14.21
C ASN A 62 -9.91 -3.10 -13.37
N TYR A 63 -9.51 -4.31 -12.93
CA TYR A 63 -10.32 -5.13 -12.03
C TYR A 63 -10.66 -4.37 -10.73
N ILE A 64 -9.68 -3.75 -10.07
CA ILE A 64 -9.88 -2.95 -8.86
C ILE A 64 -10.84 -1.78 -9.14
N PHE A 65 -10.67 -1.06 -10.25
CA PHE A 65 -11.51 0.09 -10.58
C PHE A 65 -12.96 -0.32 -10.86
N LYS A 66 -13.18 -1.44 -11.53
CA LYS A 66 -14.52 -2.02 -11.74
C LYS A 66 -15.16 -2.42 -10.41
N TYR A 67 -14.42 -3.13 -9.55
CA TYR A 67 -14.89 -3.54 -8.22
C TYR A 67 -15.31 -2.33 -7.37
N ASN A 68 -14.49 -1.27 -7.36
CA ASN A 68 -14.75 -0.03 -6.63
C ASN A 68 -15.69 0.96 -7.37
N LYS A 69 -16.36 0.52 -8.44
CA LYS A 69 -17.31 1.33 -9.24
C LYS A 69 -16.74 2.67 -9.74
N ARG A 70 -15.43 2.74 -10.01
CA ARG A 70 -14.72 3.92 -10.53
C ARG A 70 -14.90 4.04 -12.05
N LYS A 71 -16.11 4.40 -12.50
CA LYS A 71 -16.55 4.36 -13.91
C LYS A 71 -15.56 4.99 -14.91
N PHE A 72 -15.05 6.18 -14.60
CA PHE A 72 -14.11 6.89 -15.49
C PHE A 72 -12.77 6.15 -15.62
N LEU A 73 -12.18 5.73 -14.49
CA LEU A 73 -10.92 4.98 -14.50
C LEU A 73 -11.10 3.60 -15.15
N SER A 74 -12.20 2.90 -14.87
CA SER A 74 -12.49 1.61 -15.51
C SER A 74 -12.70 1.73 -17.02
N PHE A 75 -13.22 2.84 -17.51
CA PHE A 75 -13.36 3.08 -18.95
C PHE A 75 -11.99 3.19 -19.61
N ILE A 76 -11.12 4.05 -19.09
CA ILE A 76 -9.75 4.23 -19.60
C ILE A 76 -8.98 2.91 -19.55
N PHE A 77 -8.98 2.24 -18.39
CA PHE A 77 -8.22 1.01 -18.22
C PHE A 77 -8.79 -0.17 -19.02
N SER A 78 -10.08 -0.17 -19.35
CA SER A 78 -10.65 -1.17 -20.28
C SER A 78 -10.20 -0.98 -21.72
N ILE A 79 -9.82 0.24 -22.12
CA ILE A 79 -9.19 0.49 -23.43
C ILE A 79 -7.73 0.03 -23.38
N LEU A 80 -6.99 0.41 -22.32
CA LEU A 80 -5.58 0.03 -22.15
C LEU A 80 -5.38 -1.49 -22.06
N GLU A 81 -6.27 -2.20 -21.36
CA GLU A 81 -6.21 -3.66 -21.19
C GLU A 81 -6.32 -4.43 -22.52
N LYS A 82 -6.95 -3.85 -23.56
CA LYS A 82 -7.08 -4.47 -24.89
C LYS A 82 -5.78 -4.47 -25.68
N ILE A 83 -4.79 -3.66 -25.30
CA ILE A 83 -3.49 -3.58 -25.97
C ILE A 83 -2.58 -4.66 -25.37
N PRO A 84 -2.19 -5.72 -26.14
CA PRO A 84 -1.50 -6.88 -25.57
C PRO A 84 -0.21 -6.54 -24.81
N ILE A 85 0.54 -5.56 -25.31
CA ILE A 85 1.81 -5.11 -24.72
C ILE A 85 1.58 -4.39 -23.37
N LEU A 86 0.45 -3.69 -23.21
CA LEU A 86 0.17 -2.89 -22.01
C LEU A 86 -0.56 -3.69 -20.92
N CYS A 87 -1.37 -4.67 -21.31
CA CYS A 87 -2.25 -5.42 -20.41
C CYS A 87 -1.50 -6.02 -19.20
N ASN A 88 -0.32 -6.60 -19.45
CA ASN A 88 0.52 -7.24 -18.43
C ASN A 88 1.72 -6.38 -17.99
N LEU A 89 1.78 -5.12 -18.42
CA LEU A 89 2.84 -4.22 -17.99
C LEU A 89 2.81 -4.05 -16.48
N GLN A 90 3.92 -4.34 -15.83
CA GLN A 90 4.11 -4.20 -14.39
C GLN A 90 4.41 -2.76 -14.05
N ILE A 91 3.52 -2.12 -13.29
CA ILE A 91 3.61 -0.72 -12.91
C ILE A 91 3.82 -0.65 -11.40
N PRO A 92 4.92 -0.04 -10.93
CA PRO A 92 5.12 0.24 -9.52
C PRO A 92 4.17 1.37 -9.08
N ILE A 93 3.26 1.05 -8.17
CA ILE A 93 2.29 1.98 -7.60
C ILE A 93 2.64 2.24 -6.14
N LEU A 94 2.90 3.50 -5.82
CA LEU A 94 3.01 3.97 -4.45
C LEU A 94 1.61 4.29 -3.92
N ALA A 95 0.89 3.29 -3.36
CA ALA A 95 -0.46 3.49 -2.85
C ALA A 95 -0.49 4.07 -1.42
N GLY A 96 0.67 4.14 -0.77
CA GLY A 96 0.85 4.76 0.55
C GLY A 96 1.12 3.75 1.66
N GLU A 97 1.49 2.52 1.31
CA GLU A 97 2.06 1.58 2.27
C GLU A 97 3.54 1.87 2.56
N PHE A 98 4.00 1.34 3.69
CA PHE A 98 5.42 1.18 3.96
C PHE A 98 5.79 -0.28 4.20
N LEU A 99 7.08 -0.57 4.06
CA LEU A 99 7.72 -1.79 4.51
C LEU A 99 8.44 -1.49 5.82
N ILE A 100 8.30 -2.39 6.79
CA ILE A 100 8.98 -2.31 8.09
C ILE A 100 9.73 -3.61 8.31
N ILE A 101 11.04 -3.50 8.57
CA ILE A 101 11.87 -4.60 9.03
C ILE A 101 12.10 -4.42 10.53
N LEU A 102 11.73 -5.45 11.30
CA LEU A 102 11.80 -5.49 12.76
C LEU A 102 12.62 -6.70 13.18
N ARG A 103 13.35 -6.56 14.29
CA ARG A 103 14.05 -7.66 14.96
C ARG A 103 13.70 -7.65 16.44
N LYS A 104 13.61 -8.81 17.08
CA LYS A 104 13.43 -8.88 18.52
C LYS A 104 14.73 -8.47 19.22
N LYS A 105 14.65 -7.59 20.20
CA LYS A 105 15.84 -7.14 20.94
C LYS A 105 16.53 -8.34 21.59
N GLY A 106 17.85 -8.43 21.43
CA GLY A 106 18.67 -9.49 22.02
C GLY A 106 18.81 -10.75 21.18
N GLU A 107 18.14 -10.86 20.02
CA GLU A 107 18.45 -11.89 19.03
C GLU A 107 19.64 -11.45 18.16
N ILE A 108 20.73 -12.22 18.20
CA ILE A 108 21.86 -12.11 17.26
C ILE A 108 21.53 -13.03 16.08
N ILE A 109 21.62 -12.49 14.86
CA ILE A 109 21.40 -13.24 13.60
C ILE A 109 22.60 -14.16 13.36
#